data_AF-A0A0A0LYL5-F1
#
_entry.id   AF-A0A0A0LYL5-F1
#
_cell.length_a   1.000
_cell.length_b   1.000
_cell.length_c   1.000
_cell.angle_alpha   90.00
_cell.angle_beta   90.00
_cell.angle_gamma   90.00
#
_symmetry.space_group_name_H-M   'P 1'
#
loop_
_entity.id
_entity.type
_entity.pdbx_description
1 polymer ?
#
loop_
_entity_poly.entity_id
_entity_poly.type
_entity_poly.pdbx_seq_one_letter_code
_entity_poly.pdbx_strand_id
1 'polypeptide(L)' 'MAKVGVISWVVFIVFLAFYSGSLNTNAQLCCINHPEWGACKPGVDDATDGRCWLKCIGGCEKGGICKRVGKKHVCHCYC' A
#
# COMPACT_ATOMS: atom_id res chain seq x y z
N MET A 1 5.98 13.76 -45.41
CA MET A 1 6.62 13.73 -44.07
C MET A 1 5.68 14.19 -42.94
N ALA A 2 4.34 14.06 -43.07
CA ALA A 2 3.38 14.48 -42.03
C ALA A 2 2.67 13.31 -41.31
N LYS A 3 2.66 12.10 -41.91
CA LYS A 3 1.96 10.91 -41.36
C LYS A 3 2.78 10.07 -40.38
N VAL A 4 4.11 10.20 -40.39
CA VAL A 4 5.02 9.42 -39.51
C VAL A 4 5.10 9.99 -38.09
N GLY A 5 4.90 11.30 -37.92
CA GLY A 5 4.95 11.97 -36.62
C GLY A 5 3.75 11.68 -35.72
N VAL A 6 2.55 11.54 -36.30
CA VAL A 6 1.31 11.29 -35.54
C VAL A 6 1.27 9.87 -34.98
N ILE A 7 1.67 8.88 -35.79
CA ILE A 7 1.73 7.47 -35.36
C ILE A 7 2.74 7.30 -34.22
N SER A 8 3.88 7.99 -34.29
CA SER A 8 4.91 7.94 -33.24
C SER A 8 4.42 8.48 -31.90
N TRP A 9 3.61 9.55 -31.90
CA TRP A 9 3.09 10.15 -30.67
C TRP A 9 1.99 9.31 -30.00
N VAL A 10 1.11 8.71 -30.81
CA VAL A 10 0.05 7.82 -30.30
C VAL A 10 0.65 6.58 -29.64
N VAL A 11 1.69 5.99 -30.25
CA VAL A 11 2.41 4.85 -29.67
C VAL A 11 3.09 5.24 -28.35
N PHE A 12 3.64 6.46 -28.25
CA PHE A 12 4.29 6.96 -27.03
C PHE A 12 3.29 7.18 -25.88
N ILE A 13 2.11 7.75 -26.16
CA ILE A 13 1.04 7.94 -25.18
C ILE A 13 0.50 6.60 -24.68
N VAL A 14 0.30 5.64 -25.59
CA VAL A 14 -0.13 4.28 -25.25
C VAL A 14 0.90 3.59 -24.36
N PHE A 15 2.21 3.70 -24.66
CA PHE A 15 3.27 3.19 -23.81
C PHE A 15 3.25 3.80 -22.40
N LEU A 16 3.07 5.12 -22.27
CA LEU A 16 2.99 5.79 -20.95
C LEU A 16 1.78 5.33 -20.12
N ALA A 17 0.63 5.08 -20.77
CA ALA A 17 -0.54 4.54 -20.09
C ALA A 17 -0.30 3.11 -19.56
N PHE A 18 0.43 2.27 -20.31
CA PHE A 18 0.80 0.92 -19.86
C PHE A 18 1.82 0.93 -18.71
N TYR A 19 2.80 1.85 -18.71
CA TYR A 19 3.74 2.00 -17.60
C TYR A 19 3.06 2.48 -16.30
N SER A 20 2.01 3.28 -16.42
CA SER A 20 1.29 3.84 -15.26
C SER A 20 0.29 2.86 -14.62
N GLY A 21 -0.07 1.77 -15.32
CA GLY A 21 -1.13 0.85 -14.92
C GLY A 21 -0.73 -0.23 -13.90
N SER A 22 0.51 -0.26 -13.42
CA SER A 22 1.03 -1.36 -12.58
C SER A 22 1.30 -1.00 -11.12
N LEU A 23 1.06 0.24 -10.70
CA LEU A 23 1.15 0.64 -9.29
C LEU A 23 -0.16 0.30 -8.57
N ASN A 24 -0.34 -0.97 -8.21
CA ASN A 24 -1.27 -1.34 -7.15
C ASN A 24 -0.75 -0.73 -5.83
N THR A 25 -1.14 0.51 -5.55
CA THR A 25 -0.69 1.27 -4.38
C THR A 25 -1.13 0.62 -3.07
N ASN A 26 -2.17 -0.22 -3.11
CA ASN A 26 -2.64 -1.01 -1.98
C ASN A 26 -1.77 -2.23 -1.68
N ALA A 27 -1.09 -2.80 -2.68
CA ALA A 27 -0.14 -3.89 -2.45
C ALA A 27 1.09 -3.43 -1.63
N GLN A 28 1.36 -2.12 -1.59
CA GLN A 28 2.39 -1.54 -0.71
C GLN A 28 1.92 -1.36 0.73
N LEU A 29 0.61 -1.35 1.03
CA LEU A 29 0.09 -1.21 2.39
C LEU A 29 0.05 -2.57 3.11
N CYS A 30 -0.30 -3.62 2.38
CA CYS A 30 -0.53 -4.94 2.95
C CYS A 30 0.76 -5.73 3.08
N CYS A 31 0.79 -6.71 3.98
CA CYS A 31 1.96 -7.57 4.22
C CYS A 31 3.23 -6.85 4.71
N ILE A 32 3.17 -5.60 5.16
CA ILE A 32 4.35 -4.85 5.62
C ILE A 32 4.20 -4.32 7.05
N ASN A 33 5.33 -4.03 7.69
CA ASN A 33 5.34 -3.34 8.98
C ASN A 33 5.33 -1.83 8.72
N HIS A 34 4.53 -1.09 9.49
CA HIS A 34 4.41 0.37 9.42
C HIS A 34 5.00 1.03 10.68
N PRO A 35 6.34 1.09 10.84
CA PRO A 35 6.98 1.78 11.95
C PRO A 35 6.71 3.29 11.95
N GLU A 36 6.38 3.88 10.79
CA GLU A 36 6.04 5.29 10.63
C GLU A 36 4.74 5.69 11.32
N TRP A 37 3.87 4.73 11.69
CA TRP A 37 2.68 4.99 12.50
C TRP A 37 2.96 5.04 14.00
N GLY A 38 4.22 4.90 14.39
CA GLY A 38 4.68 4.90 15.77
C GLY A 38 4.45 3.58 16.48
N ALA A 39 4.69 3.60 17.79
CA ALA A 39 4.51 2.43 18.62
C ALA A 39 3.01 2.11 18.82
N CYS A 40 2.70 0.82 18.85
CA CYS A 40 1.38 0.30 19.18
C CYS A 40 1.38 -0.49 20.49
N LYS A 41 0.20 -0.65 21.08
CA LYS A 41 -0.06 -1.42 22.29
C LYS A 41 -0.84 -2.70 21.91
N PRO A 42 -0.26 -3.90 22.15
CA PRO A 42 -0.94 -5.17 21.92
C PRO A 42 -2.23 -5.30 22.73
N GLY A 43 -3.24 -5.92 22.15
CA GLY A 43 -4.60 -6.06 22.68
C GLY A 43 -5.46 -4.79 22.64
N VAL A 44 -4.92 -3.65 22.17
CA VAL A 44 -5.66 -2.37 22.11
C VAL A 44 -5.66 -1.84 20.68
N ASP A 45 -4.48 -1.67 20.09
CA ASP A 45 -4.38 -1.12 18.73
C ASP A 45 -4.69 -2.15 17.62
N ASP A 46 -4.69 -3.42 17.99
CA ASP A 46 -4.94 -4.62 17.17
C ASP A 46 -6.37 -5.17 17.31
N ALA A 47 -7.20 -4.55 18.13
CA ALA A 47 -8.64 -4.81 18.16
C ALA A 47 -9.31 -4.30 16.87
N THR A 48 -10.54 -4.74 16.59
CA THR A 48 -11.30 -4.39 15.36
C THR A 48 -11.62 -2.89 15.24
N ASP A 49 -11.56 -2.15 16.34
CA ASP A 49 -11.66 -0.69 16.43
C ASP A 49 -10.30 -0.03 16.76
N GLY A 50 -9.25 -0.85 16.86
CA GLY A 50 -7.90 -0.44 17.14
C GLY A 50 -7.26 0.30 15.97
N ARG A 51 -6.28 1.15 16.29
CA ARG A 51 -5.57 1.98 15.32
C ARG A 51 -4.90 1.19 14.19
N CYS A 52 -4.26 0.06 14.49
CA CYS A 52 -3.62 -0.78 13.48
C CYS A 52 -4.69 -1.40 12.57
N TRP A 53 -5.79 -1.88 13.14
CA TRP A 53 -6.90 -2.42 12.35
C TRP A 53 -7.50 -1.37 11.41
N LEU A 54 -7.91 -0.21 11.95
CA LEU A 54 -8.58 0.85 11.18
C LEU A 54 -7.71 1.41 10.06
N LYS A 55 -6.39 1.51 10.25
CA LYS A 55 -5.49 1.97 9.19
C LYS A 55 -5.30 0.93 8.09
N CYS A 56 -5.26 -0.36 8.45
CA CYS A 56 -5.04 -1.43 7.50
C CYS A 56 -6.31 -1.85 6.76
N ILE A 57 -7.49 -1.79 7.38
CA ILE A 57 -8.75 -2.30 6.81
C ILE A 57 -9.13 -1.56 5.53
N GLY A 58 -8.79 -0.26 5.43
CA GLY A 58 -9.08 0.57 4.26
C GLY A 58 -8.33 0.18 2.98
N GLY A 59 -7.25 -0.60 3.07
CA GLY A 59 -6.47 -1.03 1.92
C GLY A 59 -6.19 -2.54 1.82
N CYS A 60 -6.37 -3.30 2.90
CA CYS A 60 -5.98 -4.72 2.98
C CYS A 60 -7.10 -5.70 3.28
N GLU A 61 -8.33 -5.22 3.53
CA GLU A 61 -9.55 -6.00 3.80
C GLU A 61 -9.53 -6.90 5.05
N LYS A 62 -8.36 -7.26 5.56
CA LYS A 62 -8.13 -8.12 6.73
C LYS A 62 -7.69 -7.36 7.98
N GLY A 63 -7.51 -6.05 7.89
CA GLY A 63 -7.02 -5.23 8.99
C GLY A 63 -5.53 -5.46 9.29
N GLY A 64 -5.13 -5.28 10.55
CA GLY A 64 -3.73 -5.35 10.96
C GLY A 64 -3.56 -5.55 12.46
N ILE A 65 -2.33 -5.88 12.86
CA ILE A 65 -1.96 -6.20 14.24
C ILE A 65 -0.80 -5.38 14.76
N CYS A 66 -0.70 -5.36 16.08
CA CYS A 66 0.41 -4.78 16.80
C CYS A 66 1.54 -5.80 16.99
N LYS A 67 2.44 -5.88 16.00
CA LYS A 67 3.51 -6.88 15.94
C LYS A 67 4.76 -6.41 16.67
N ARG A 68 5.38 -7.30 17.45
CA ARG A 68 6.69 -7.02 18.07
C ARG A 68 7.81 -7.14 17.04
N VAL A 69 8.56 -6.06 16.84
CA VAL A 69 9.75 -5.99 15.97
C VAL A 69 10.92 -5.51 16.83
N GLY A 70 11.79 -6.46 17.20
CA GLY A 70 12.89 -6.21 18.13
C GLY A 70 12.40 -5.81 19.52
N LYS A 71 12.76 -4.59 19.95
CA LYS A 71 12.37 -4.02 21.26
C LYS A 71 11.11 -3.15 21.21
N LYS A 72 10.48 -2.99 20.04
CA LYS A 72 9.31 -2.11 19.84
C LYS A 72 8.14 -2.89 19.27
N HIS A 73 6.95 -2.36 19.46
CA HIS A 73 5.73 -2.84 18.83
C HIS A 73 5.32 -1.88 17.72
N VAL A 74 5.04 -2.40 16.53
CA VAL A 74 4.66 -1.62 15.35
C VAL A 74 3.43 -2.26 14.69
N CYS A 75 2.62 -1.43 14.03
CA CYS A 75 1.50 -1.97 13.27
C CYS A 75 2.00 -2.77 12.07
N HIS A 76 1.37 -3.91 11.80
CA HIS A 76 1.62 -4.75 10.64
C HIS A 76 0.28 -5.05 9.99
N CYS A 77 0.10 -4.65 8.74
CA CYS A 77 -1.10 -4.97 7.99
C CYS A 77 -1.03 -6.40 7.47
N TYR A 78 -2.15 -7.11 7.54
CA TYR A 78 -2.21 -8.48 7.07
C TYR A 78 -2.09 -8.60 5.55
N CYS A 79 -1.68 -9.79 5.12
CA CYS A 79 -1.95 -10.33 3.79
C CYS A 79 -3.32 -11.01 3.81
#